data_AF-A0A7C6W0M0-F1
#
_entry.id   AF-A0A7C6W0M0-F1
#
_cell.length_a   1.000
_cell.length_b   1.000
_cell.length_c   1.000
_cell.angle_alpha   90.00
_cell.angle_beta   90.00
_cell.angle_gamma   90.00
#
_symmetry.space_group_name_H-M   'P 1'
#
loop_
_entity.id
_entity.type
_entity.pdbx_description
1 polymer ?
#
loop_
_entity_poly.entity_id
_entity_poly.type
_entity_poly.pdbx_seq_one_letter_code
_entity_poly.pdbx_strand_id
1 'polypeptide(L)' 'MLKPLIPQGEALRRAFEWLAEQGPCTLGTVEQASLRFDLNPRDEEFLLRQFVYHRGASSDTPFSGRRRTSG' A
#
# COMPACT_ATOMS: atom_id res chain seq x y z
N MET A 1 3.89 -30.65 5.63
CA MET A 1 4.05 -29.36 4.92
C MET A 1 3.67 -28.24 5.88
N LEU A 2 4.65 -27.57 6.47
CA LEU A 2 4.39 -26.45 7.37
C LEU A 2 4.07 -25.23 6.50
N LYS A 3 2.80 -24.81 6.48
CA LYS A 3 2.44 -23.47 5.98
C LYS A 3 3.20 -22.47 6.85
N PRO A 4 4.02 -21.56 6.28
CA PRO A 4 4.63 -20.51 7.08
C PRO A 4 3.48 -19.80 7.80
N LEU A 5 3.63 -19.66 9.12
CA LEU A 5 2.72 -18.90 9.98
C LEU A 5 2.91 -17.42 9.65
N ILE A 6 2.57 -17.04 8.42
CA ILE A 6 2.47 -15.66 8.02
C ILE A 6 1.31 -15.12 8.87
N PRO A 7 1.56 -14.14 9.76
CA PRO A 7 0.50 -13.46 10.48
C PRO A 7 -0.59 -13.02 9.52
N GLN A 8 -1.85 -13.13 9.93
CA GLN A 8 -2.98 -12.66 9.14
C GLN A 8 -2.72 -11.19 8.73
N GLY A 9 -2.65 -10.92 7.43
CA GLY A 9 -2.39 -9.59 6.87
C GLY A 9 -0.93 -9.21 6.64
N GLU A 10 0.05 -10.09 6.86
CA GLU A 10 1.46 -9.76 6.53
C GLU A 10 1.72 -9.72 5.01
N ALA A 11 0.99 -10.51 4.21
CA ALA A 11 0.99 -10.36 2.75
C ALA A 11 0.57 -8.95 2.32
N LEU A 12 -0.49 -8.41 2.94
CA LEU A 12 -0.97 -7.05 2.70
C LEU A 12 0.06 -5.99 3.10
N ARG A 13 0.72 -6.13 4.25
CA ARG A 13 1.79 -5.20 4.66
C ARG A 13 2.95 -5.18 3.67
N ARG A 14 3.42 -6.35 3.24
CA ARG A 14 4.51 -6.46 2.25
C ARG A 14 4.11 -5.86 0.91
N ALA A 15 2.87 -6.09 0.47
CA ALA A 15 2.33 -5.46 -0.74
C ALA A 15 2.25 -3.94 -0.60
N PHE A 16 1.82 -3.43 0.55
CA PHE A 16 1.72 -2.01 0.82
C PHE A 16 3.09 -1.32 0.81
N GLU A 17 4.08 -1.88 1.51
CA GLU A 17 5.45 -1.37 1.51
C GLU A 17 6.04 -1.38 0.10
N TRP A 18 5.86 -2.49 -0.63
CA TRP A 18 6.33 -2.60 -2.01
C TRP A 18 5.69 -1.55 -2.91
N LEU A 19 4.37 -1.34 -2.81
CA LEU A 19 3.66 -0.30 -3.56
C LEU A 19 4.17 1.11 -3.21
N ALA A 20 4.43 1.39 -1.93
CA ALA A 20 4.98 2.67 -1.49
C ALA A 20 6.38 2.93 -2.07
N GLU A 21 7.18 1.89 -2.31
CA GLU A 21 8.50 1.98 -2.96
C GLU A 21 8.40 2.15 -4.49
N GLN A 22 7.38 1.60 -5.16
CA GLN A 22 7.23 1.68 -6.62
C GLN A 22 6.88 3.10 -7.13
N GLY A 23 6.43 4.01 -6.26
CA GLY A 23 6.05 5.37 -6.64
C GLY A 23 4.58 5.48 -7.08
N PRO A 24 4.24 5.98 -8.29
CA PRO A 24 2.87 6.21 -8.68
C PRO A 24 2.09 4.89 -8.77
N CYS A 25 1.41 4.54 -7.67
CA CYS A 25 0.55 3.38 -7.57
C CYS A 25 -0.62 3.52 -8.54
N THR A 26 -0.71 2.62 -9.52
CA THR A 26 -1.81 2.52 -10.48
C THR A 26 -2.49 1.17 -10.33
N LEU A 27 -3.62 0.99 -11.02
CA LEU A 27 -4.33 -0.30 -11.05
C LEU A 27 -3.38 -1.47 -11.37
N GLY A 28 -2.54 -1.32 -12.40
CA GLY A 28 -1.58 -2.34 -12.80
C GLY A 28 -0.52 -2.62 -11.73
N THR A 29 -0.11 -1.62 -10.95
CA THR A 29 0.84 -1.83 -9.84
C THR A 29 0.19 -2.65 -8.71
N VAL A 30 -1.09 -2.39 -8.42
CA VAL A 30 -1.84 -3.14 -7.41
C VAL A 30 -2.08 -4.59 -7.85
N GLU A 31 -2.41 -4.82 -9.13
CA GLU A 31 -2.52 -6.17 -9.70
C GLU A 31 -1.19 -6.94 -9.60
N GLN A 32 -0.06 -6.29 -9.89
CA GLN A 32 1.26 -6.90 -9.74
C GLN A 32 1.56 -7.25 -8.27
N ALA A 33 1.18 -6.39 -7.33
CA ALA A 33 1.30 -6.69 -5.90
C ALA A 33 0.40 -7.87 -5.49
N SER A 34 -0.83 -7.93 -6.02
CA SER A 34 -1.79 -9.02 -5.79
C SER A 34 -1.21 -10.37 -6.20
N LEU A 35 -0.67 -10.45 -7.41
CA LEU A 35 0.00 -11.66 -7.92
C LEU A 35 1.29 -12.02 -7.17
N ARG A 36 2.07 -11.01 -6.76
CA ARG A 36 3.37 -11.22 -6.12
C ARG A 36 3.26 -11.69 -4.67
N PHE A 37 2.26 -11.18 -3.95
CA PHE A 37 2.09 -11.43 -2.51
C PHE A 37 0.92 -12.37 -2.19
N ASP A 38 0.24 -12.91 -3.22
CA ASP A 38 -0.92 -13.80 -3.09
C ASP A 38 -2.03 -13.14 -2.24
N LEU A 39 -2.40 -11.92 -2.65
CA LEU A 39 -3.41 -11.16 -1.94
C LEU A 39 -4.80 -11.74 -2.21
N ASN A 40 -5.65 -11.69 -1.18
CA ASN A 40 -7.06 -12.02 -1.37
C ASN A 40 -7.77 -10.87 -2.08
N PRO A 41 -8.93 -11.13 -2.73
CA PRO A 41 -9.73 -10.06 -3.37
C PRO A 41 -10.08 -8.91 -2.42
N ARG A 42 -10.23 -9.21 -1.13
CA ARG A 42 -10.46 -8.21 -0.07
C ARG A 42 -9.26 -7.29 0.16
N ASP A 43 -8.06 -7.85 0.10
CA ASP A 43 -6.80 -7.13 0.31
C ASP A 43 -6.47 -6.26 -0.92
N GLU A 44 -6.70 -6.79 -2.12
CA GLU A 44 -6.59 -6.03 -3.37
C GLU A 44 -7.55 -4.83 -3.39
N GLU A 45 -8.83 -5.04 -3.02
CA GLU A 45 -9.79 -3.95 -2.97
C GLU A 45 -9.37 -2.86 -1.96
N PHE A 46 -8.78 -3.24 -0.83
CA PHE A 46 -8.22 -2.28 0.13
C PHE A 46 -7.10 -1.45 -0.51
N LEU A 47 -6.17 -2.08 -1.24
CA LEU A 47 -5.08 -1.37 -1.93
C LEU A 47 -5.60 -0.44 -3.03
N LEU A 48 -6.59 -0.88 -3.81
CA LEU A 48 -7.24 -0.05 -4.83
C LEU A 48 -7.91 1.19 -4.20
N ARG A 49 -8.63 1.02 -3.09
CA ARG A 49 -9.21 2.13 -2.32
C ARG A 49 -8.14 3.10 -1.84
N GLN A 50 -7.06 2.59 -1.25
CA GLN A 50 -6.06 3.43 -0.61
C GLN A 50 -5.11 4.14 -1.58
N PHE A 51 -4.75 3.51 -2.69
CA PHE A 51 -3.75 4.04 -3.62
C PHE A 51 -4.35 4.60 -4.90
N VAL A 52 -5.44 4.04 -5.40
CA VAL A 52 -6.05 4.43 -6.69
C VAL A 52 -7.19 5.40 -6.48
N TYR A 53 -8.16 5.06 -5.62
CA TYR A 53 -9.34 5.90 -5.39
C TYR A 53 -9.03 7.11 -4.49
N HIS A 54 -8.19 6.95 -3.46
CA HIS A 54 -7.78 8.06 -2.59
C HIS A 54 -6.81 9.05 -3.24
N ARG A 55 -6.04 8.66 -4.25
CA ARG A 55 -5.15 9.57 -4.98
C ARG A 55 -5.91 10.66 -5.75
N GLY A 56 -7.19 10.44 -6.06
CA GLY A 56 -8.08 11.50 -6.57
C GLY A 56 -8.48 12.54 -5.51
N ALA A 57 -8.34 12.24 -4.22
CA ALA A 57 -8.73 13.12 -3.12
C ALA A 57 -7.54 13.75 -2.37
N SER A 58 -6.33 13.19 -2.45
CA SER A 58 -5.16 13.63 -1.67
C SER A 58 -4.17 14.53 -2.42
N SER A 59 -4.52 15.10 -3.57
CA SER A 59 -3.70 16.15 -4.20
C SER A 59 -3.60 17.45 -3.37
N ASP A 60 -4.25 17.53 -2.19
CA ASP A 60 -4.31 18.76 -1.38
C ASP A 60 -3.81 18.63 0.07
N THR A 61 -2.99 17.63 0.38
CA THR A 61 -2.19 17.68 1.62
C THR A 61 -0.73 17.82 1.27
N PRO A 62 -0.16 19.04 1.26
CA PRO A 62 1.28 19.18 1.25
C PRO A 62 1.80 18.47 2.50
N PHE A 63 2.71 17.53 2.28
CA PHE A 63 3.63 17.03 3.28
C PHE A 63 4.27 18.23 3.98
N SER A 64 3.65 18.68 5.08
CA SER A 64 4.26 19.63 6.00
C SER A 64 5.27 18.87 6.83
N GLY A 65 6.39 18.58 6.17
CA GLY A 65 7.64 18.38 6.86
C GLY A 65 7.90 19.58 7.77
N ARG A 66 8.28 19.27 9.02
CA ARG A 66 9.28 20.00 9.78
C ARG A 66 8.86 21.36 10.33
N ARG A 67 8.47 21.38 11.60
CA ARG A 67 8.91 22.46 12.51
C ARG A 67 9.77 21.86 13.61
N ARG A 68 11.09 21.96 13.39
CA ARG A 68 12.07 21.98 14.47
C ARG A 68 11.64 23.09 15.44
N THR A 69 11.27 22.75 16.66
CA THR A 69 11.18 23.73 17.74
C THR A 69 12.50 23.69 18.48
N SER A 70 13.39 24.60 18.08
CA SER A 70 14.48 25.08 18.93
C SER A 70 14.00 26.37 19.58
N GLY A 71 14.21 26.51 20.88
CA GLY A 71 13.87 27.69 21.67
C GLY A 71 13.91 27.36 23.15
#